data_AF-A0A0N5D8U8-F1
#
_entry.id   AF-A0A0N5D8U8-F1
#
_cell.length_a   1.000
_cell.length_b   1.000
_cell.length_c   1.000
_cell.angle_alpha   90.00
_cell.angle_beta   90.00
_cell.angle_gamma   90.00
#
_symmetry.space_group_name_H-M   'P 1'
#
loop_
_entity.id
_entity.type
_entity.pdbx_description
1 polymer ?
#
loop_
_entity_poly.entity_id
_entity_poly.type
_entity_poly.pdbx_seq_one_letter_code
_entity_poly.pdbx_strand_id
1 'polypeptide(L)'
;MWLSLLLLLLLLFLLFLYNASNGVEAVLVRQCCRKGGVTETCTQMLCNPHNPPNDFDVYNIFERKFNCQPYMNVISECLADGRDHIHCCMSEAKDRDENACFGMCRGEGIDGIGTWDKYQTCLAINLHSMFRCFERGYLSIPTSPISLRVLSKSTNSVVLAWSPPAVNSDLAESYQVVCKEADTGYIEKTVNTRGYKVTLAGLRTDSKYLVHVLAITRDGRHRSLPSETVHFYTAGVAPRVLAYRDTVATPSNAFSVTIACRMEVSGTVHKSAHFEWKKFLEKAGLYEGIAGEKYSFTNYISSHEHPRHYVSTLQIKSLKFSDFGTYRCIATNDFGSSSADIRVVQRKLTSATSVPPELPYTCCQRLGIRSPCVAVCGSEFGKRAALRAESFINSRCEDEISKFLTCTTAGIDEGACCLRKKVPGICLPLCDEFQMNKLETIPHVCAVYTFSIFQCRMENADNRPATVSGLKVLPSSEGDLLLHWDITPRADMYHIYWKHKLSATWELNSVATTSTRIYGNAANDISEIIVVASNSFGNAHPARLVHSDKKKWTSSYRF
;
A
#
# COMPACT_ATOMS: atom_id res chain seq x y z
N MET A 1 48.17 59.67 31.26
CA MET A 1 47.10 60.61 30.84
C MET A 1 46.60 60.35 29.42
N TRP A 2 47.45 60.15 28.41
CA TRP A 2 46.99 59.90 27.04
C TRP A 2 46.29 58.54 26.85
N LEU A 3 46.76 57.48 27.53
CA LEU A 3 46.13 56.15 27.47
C LEU A 3 44.71 56.12 28.08
N SER A 4 44.48 56.89 29.16
CA SER A 4 43.17 56.95 29.82
C SER A 4 42.14 57.76 29.01
N LEU A 5 42.60 58.81 28.32
CA LEU A 5 41.74 59.62 27.44
C LEU A 5 41.32 58.80 26.20
N LEU A 6 42.24 58.01 25.63
CA LEU A 6 41.97 57.12 24.51
C LEU A 6 40.97 56.01 24.92
N LEU A 7 41.14 55.40 26.10
CA LEU A 7 40.21 54.39 26.62
C LEU A 7 38.81 54.98 26.85
N LEU A 8 38.72 56.20 27.39
CA LEU A 8 37.46 56.90 27.63
C LEU A 8 36.75 57.24 26.31
N LEU A 9 37.49 57.72 25.31
CA LEU A 9 36.97 58.00 23.98
C LEU A 9 36.50 56.72 23.26
N LEU A 10 37.21 55.61 23.44
CA LEU A 10 36.82 54.31 22.89
C LEU A 10 35.56 53.77 23.59
N LEU A 11 35.44 53.94 24.90
CA LEU A 11 34.24 53.60 25.69
C LEU A 11 33.04 54.46 25.28
N LEU A 12 33.23 55.77 25.11
CA LEU A 12 32.19 56.69 24.65
C LEU A 12 31.75 56.39 23.22
N PHE A 13 32.68 56.01 22.35
CA PHE A 13 32.39 55.59 20.98
C PHE A 13 31.65 54.25 20.93
N LEU A 14 32.04 53.27 21.76
CA LEU A 14 31.33 52.01 21.91
C LEU A 14 29.92 52.20 22.51
N LEU A 15 29.76 53.08 23.50
CA LEU A 15 28.46 53.47 24.06
C LEU A 15 27.58 54.19 23.02
N PHE A 16 28.17 55.03 22.17
CA PHE A 16 27.46 55.70 21.09
C PHE A 16 27.00 54.72 20.00
N LEU A 17 27.87 53.79 19.58
CA LEU A 17 27.51 52.72 18.65
C LEU A 17 26.44 51.79 19.22
N TYR A 18 26.52 51.44 20.50
CA TYR A 18 25.52 50.62 21.21
C TYR A 18 24.16 51.31 21.31
N ASN A 19 24.12 52.62 21.63
CA ASN A 19 22.88 53.38 21.65
C ASN A 19 22.31 53.62 20.24
N ALA A 20 23.18 53.75 19.23
CA ALA A 20 22.76 53.87 17.84
C ALA A 20 22.18 52.56 17.27
N SER A 21 22.73 51.39 17.63
CA SER A 21 22.17 50.09 17.20
C SER A 21 20.81 49.79 17.86
N ASN A 22 20.68 50.04 19.17
CA ASN A 22 19.42 49.83 19.89
C ASN A 22 18.31 50.77 19.38
N GLY A 23 18.62 52.04 19.10
CA GLY A 23 17.64 52.97 18.54
C GLY A 23 17.06 52.57 17.18
N VAL A 24 17.79 51.77 16.38
CA VAL A 24 17.37 51.35 15.03
C VAL A 24 16.30 50.27 15.09
N GLU A 25 16.38 49.31 16.01
CA GLU A 25 15.44 48.18 16.12
C GLU A 25 14.05 48.64 16.54
N ALA A 26 13.94 49.49 17.56
CA ALA A 26 12.66 50.08 17.95
C ALA A 26 12.04 50.95 16.84
N VAL A 27 12.86 51.58 15.99
CA VAL A 27 12.35 52.33 14.83
C VAL A 27 11.80 51.37 13.77
N LEU A 28 12.47 50.24 13.52
CA LEU A 28 12.01 49.22 12.56
C LEU A 28 10.70 48.57 13.00
N VAL A 29 10.56 48.17 14.26
CA VAL A 29 9.31 47.58 14.80
C VAL A 29 8.15 48.56 14.69
N ARG A 30 8.35 49.84 15.06
CA ARG A 30 7.32 50.88 14.91
C ARG A 30 6.91 51.09 13.44
N GLN A 31 7.87 51.10 12.53
CA GLN A 31 7.59 51.23 11.09
C GLN A 31 6.83 50.02 10.55
N CYS A 32 7.18 48.80 11.00
CA CYS A 32 6.45 47.57 10.66
C CYS A 32 4.99 47.66 11.10
N CYS A 33 4.72 48.02 12.36
CA CYS A 33 3.36 48.17 12.88
C CYS A 33 2.55 49.22 12.10
N ARG A 34 3.12 50.40 11.84
CA ARG A 34 2.44 51.44 11.06
C ARG A 34 2.10 50.97 9.64
N LYS A 35 3.02 50.25 8.97
CA LYS A 35 2.76 49.68 7.64
C LYS A 35 1.68 48.61 7.67
N GLY A 36 1.59 47.83 8.74
CA GLY A 36 0.54 46.84 8.96
C GLY A 36 -0.80 47.43 9.43
N GLY A 37 -0.95 48.76 9.45
CA GLY A 37 -2.22 49.42 9.77
C GLY A 37 -2.55 49.52 11.26
N VAL A 38 -1.58 49.27 12.14
CA VAL A 38 -1.78 49.43 13.59
C VAL A 38 -2.03 50.89 13.92
N THR A 39 -3.02 51.17 14.76
CA THR A 39 -3.33 52.55 15.18
C THR A 39 -2.14 53.20 15.87
N GLU A 40 -2.03 54.53 15.79
CA GLU A 40 -0.92 55.25 16.42
C GLU A 40 -0.88 54.99 17.94
N THR A 41 -2.05 54.91 18.60
CA THR A 41 -2.14 54.58 20.02
C THR A 41 -1.56 53.20 20.34
N CYS A 42 -1.97 52.15 19.62
CA CYS A 42 -1.45 50.80 19.84
C CYS A 42 0.02 50.67 19.43
N THR A 43 0.45 51.41 18.41
CA THR A 43 1.87 51.49 18.00
C THR A 43 2.74 52.07 19.11
N GLN A 44 2.28 53.14 19.77
CA GLN A 44 3.00 53.75 20.89
C GLN A 44 3.07 52.82 22.11
N MET A 45 1.99 52.07 22.37
CA MET A 45 1.92 51.15 23.50
C MET A 45 2.75 49.89 23.29
N LEU A 46 2.63 49.20 22.16
CA LEU A 46 3.14 47.83 22.03
C LEU A 46 4.26 47.64 21.01
N CYS A 47 4.50 48.60 20.10
CA CYS A 47 5.49 48.45 19.04
C CYS A 47 6.85 49.09 19.38
N ASN A 48 7.14 49.31 20.66
CA ASN A 48 8.46 49.73 21.12
C ASN A 48 9.05 48.73 22.11
N PRO A 49 9.94 47.82 21.68
CA PRO A 49 10.55 46.81 22.55
C PRO A 49 11.33 47.41 23.72
N HIS A 50 11.89 48.62 23.57
CA HIS A 50 12.64 49.31 24.63
C HIS A 50 11.78 50.04 25.67
N ASN A 51 10.50 50.26 25.36
CA ASN A 51 9.59 50.97 26.26
C ASN A 51 8.23 50.27 26.31
N PRO A 52 8.18 49.05 26.88
CA PRO A 52 6.91 48.38 27.14
C PRO A 52 6.02 49.20 28.08
N PRO A 53 4.70 49.02 28.02
CA PRO A 53 3.76 49.56 29.01
C PRO A 53 4.15 49.11 30.42
N ASN A 54 3.95 49.99 31.41
CA ASN A 54 4.06 49.60 32.81
C ASN A 54 2.81 48.82 33.25
N ASP A 55 2.84 48.27 34.46
CA ASP A 55 1.77 47.43 35.03
C ASP A 55 0.37 48.08 34.99
N PHE A 56 0.26 49.41 35.05
CA PHE A 56 -1.01 50.14 34.95
C PHE A 56 -1.43 50.42 33.50
N ASP A 57 -0.47 50.72 32.62
CA ASP A 57 -0.74 51.05 31.22
C ASP A 57 -1.11 49.82 30.38
N VAL A 58 -0.81 48.60 30.85
CA VAL A 58 -1.25 47.36 30.21
C VAL A 58 -2.78 47.31 30.08
N TYR A 59 -3.53 47.82 31.06
CA TYR A 59 -4.99 47.80 31.01
C TYR A 59 -5.57 48.66 29.87
N ASN A 60 -4.86 49.71 29.45
CA ASN A 60 -5.27 50.57 28.33
C ASN A 60 -5.32 49.80 27.00
N ILE A 61 -4.55 48.71 26.84
CA ILE A 61 -4.57 47.84 25.65
C ILE A 61 -5.95 47.19 25.48
N PHE A 62 -6.62 46.88 26.59
CA PHE A 62 -7.88 46.15 26.67
C PHE A 62 -9.09 47.06 26.79
N GLU A 63 -8.89 48.36 27.02
CA GLU A 63 -9.98 49.32 27.05
C GLU A 63 -10.67 49.45 25.69
N ARG A 64 -12.01 49.51 25.72
CA ARG A 64 -12.83 49.65 24.50
C ARG A 64 -12.45 50.86 23.64
N LYS A 65 -11.93 51.91 24.25
CA LYS A 65 -11.53 53.16 23.59
C LYS A 65 -10.30 52.97 22.68
N PHE A 66 -9.38 52.08 23.04
CA PHE A 66 -8.11 51.89 22.34
C PHE A 66 -8.05 50.54 21.61
N ASN A 67 -8.59 49.48 22.21
CA ASN A 67 -8.79 48.13 21.70
C ASN A 67 -7.72 47.66 20.69
N CYS A 68 -6.58 47.18 21.18
CA CYS A 68 -5.51 46.71 20.32
C CYS A 68 -5.69 45.26 19.83
N GLN A 69 -6.74 44.56 20.28
CA GLN A 69 -7.02 43.17 19.93
C GLN A 69 -6.92 42.85 18.43
N PRO A 70 -7.51 43.64 17.51
CA PRO A 70 -7.48 43.34 16.07
C PRO A 70 -6.07 43.40 15.46
N TYR A 71 -5.15 44.10 16.12
CA TYR A 71 -3.80 44.36 15.63
C TYR A 71 -2.76 43.41 16.21
N MET A 72 -3.13 42.55 17.17
CA MET A 72 -2.17 41.72 17.89
C MET A 72 -1.38 40.77 16.99
N ASN A 73 -1.97 40.26 15.90
CA ASN A 73 -1.24 39.43 14.94
C ASN A 73 -0.11 40.24 14.26
N VAL A 74 -0.41 41.44 13.77
CA VAL A 74 0.58 42.34 13.15
C VAL A 74 1.63 42.79 14.16
N ILE A 75 1.22 43.19 15.36
CA ILE A 75 2.13 43.62 16.44
C ILE A 75 3.09 42.49 16.80
N SER A 76 2.58 41.26 16.91
CA SER A 76 3.39 40.08 17.23
C SER A 76 4.40 39.77 16.14
N GLU A 77 3.97 39.76 14.87
CA GLU A 77 4.86 39.54 13.72
C GLU A 77 5.99 40.57 13.69
N CYS A 78 5.66 41.85 13.91
CA CYS A 78 6.64 42.94 13.95
C CYS A 78 7.60 42.86 15.15
N LEU A 79 7.13 42.45 16.33
CA LEU A 79 7.99 42.27 17.51
C LEU A 79 8.90 41.05 17.36
N ALA A 80 8.40 39.95 16.79
CA ALA A 80 9.21 38.76 16.58
C ALA A 80 10.29 38.98 15.51
N ASP A 81 10.03 39.80 14.48
CA ASP A 81 10.98 40.17 13.42
C ASP A 81 11.67 38.95 12.78
N GLY A 82 10.91 37.88 12.52
CA GLY A 82 11.45 36.65 11.94
C GLY A 82 12.30 35.80 12.91
N ARG A 83 12.21 36.01 14.23
CA ARG A 83 12.99 35.30 15.26
C ARG A 83 12.08 34.58 16.25
N ASP A 84 12.51 33.40 16.71
CA ASP A 84 11.78 32.63 17.70
C ASP A 84 12.32 32.92 19.11
N HIS A 85 11.58 33.73 19.87
CA HIS A 85 11.94 34.13 21.22
C HIS A 85 11.36 33.21 22.29
N ILE A 86 10.65 32.12 21.91
CA ILE A 86 9.84 31.33 22.85
C ILE A 86 10.68 30.75 23.99
N HIS A 87 11.90 30.31 23.70
CA HIS A 87 12.78 29.73 24.71
C HIS A 87 13.08 30.75 25.82
N CYS A 88 13.40 32.00 25.46
CA CYS A 88 13.62 33.08 26.42
C CYS A 88 12.33 33.40 27.18
N CYS A 89 11.23 33.65 26.45
CA CYS A 89 9.95 34.04 27.05
C CYS A 89 9.45 33.01 28.08
N MET A 90 9.55 31.72 27.79
CA MET A 90 9.16 30.67 28.74
C MET A 90 10.11 30.56 29.94
N SER A 91 11.41 30.80 29.72
CA SER A 91 12.43 30.67 30.77
C SER A 91 12.47 31.86 31.74
N GLU A 92 12.17 33.06 31.26
CA GLU A 92 12.16 34.30 32.04
C GLU A 92 10.74 34.75 32.43
N ALA A 93 9.74 33.90 32.17
CA ALA A 93 8.35 34.16 32.58
C ALA A 93 8.28 34.40 34.10
N LYS A 94 7.54 35.43 34.50
CA LYS A 94 7.23 35.68 35.91
C LYS A 94 6.26 34.63 36.44
N ASP A 95 5.30 34.24 35.59
CA ASP A 95 4.46 33.07 35.78
C ASP A 95 4.37 32.31 34.46
N ARG A 96 4.88 31.08 34.44
CA ARG A 96 4.93 30.25 33.23
C ARG A 96 3.58 29.60 32.92
N ASP A 97 2.71 29.45 33.91
CA ASP A 97 1.41 28.81 33.74
C ASP A 97 0.43 29.79 33.05
N GLU A 98 0.64 31.09 33.22
CA GLU A 98 -0.03 32.16 32.49
C GLU A 98 0.63 32.41 31.13
N ASN A 99 0.37 31.52 30.16
CA ASN A 99 1.09 31.46 28.88
C ASN A 99 0.29 31.93 27.64
N ALA A 100 -0.92 32.45 27.82
CA ALA A 100 -1.82 32.79 26.71
C ALA A 100 -1.22 33.78 25.70
N CYS A 101 -0.33 34.67 26.14
CA CYS A 101 0.33 35.69 25.31
C CYS A 101 1.69 35.25 24.74
N PHE A 102 2.18 34.03 25.02
CA PHE A 102 3.50 33.58 24.55
C PHE A 102 3.56 33.33 23.04
N GLY A 103 2.42 33.26 22.35
CA GLY A 103 2.37 33.29 20.88
C GLY A 103 3.13 34.50 20.32
N MET A 104 3.07 35.65 21.00
CA MET A 104 3.77 36.88 20.57
C MET A 104 5.26 36.65 20.37
N CYS A 105 5.86 35.75 21.16
CA CYS A 105 7.28 35.43 21.09
C CYS A 105 7.68 34.69 19.79
N ARG A 106 6.69 34.14 19.07
CA ARG A 106 6.85 33.52 17.75
C ARG A 106 6.21 34.32 16.61
N GLY A 107 5.69 35.51 16.91
CA GLY A 107 4.89 36.27 15.95
C GLY A 107 3.47 35.74 15.73
N GLU A 108 3.03 34.77 16.54
CA GLU A 108 1.67 34.25 16.53
C GLU A 108 0.81 35.15 17.45
N GLY A 109 -0.15 35.92 16.94
CA GLY A 109 -0.92 36.83 17.80
C GLY A 109 -1.95 36.12 18.68
N ILE A 110 -3.23 36.15 18.29
CA ILE A 110 -4.35 35.57 19.07
C ILE A 110 -4.82 34.23 18.49
N ASP A 111 -4.19 33.76 17.41
CA ASP A 111 -4.61 32.55 16.68
C ASP A 111 -4.55 31.31 17.61
N GLY A 112 -5.71 30.70 17.88
CA GLY A 112 -5.83 29.50 18.73
C GLY A 112 -6.13 29.75 20.22
N ILE A 113 -6.41 30.98 20.63
CA ILE A 113 -6.71 31.34 22.02
C ILE A 113 -8.22 31.31 22.31
N GLY A 114 -8.61 30.70 23.44
CA GLY A 114 -10.01 30.54 23.83
C GLY A 114 -10.69 31.81 24.37
N THR A 115 -9.96 32.74 25.00
CA THR A 115 -10.56 33.95 25.58
C THR A 115 -9.55 35.12 25.75
N TRP A 116 -9.99 36.36 25.48
CA TRP A 116 -9.16 37.59 25.51
C TRP A 116 -8.74 38.04 26.93
N ASP A 117 -9.51 37.64 27.95
CA ASP A 117 -9.21 37.88 29.37
C ASP A 117 -7.95 37.13 29.84
N LYS A 118 -7.72 35.89 29.40
CA LYS A 118 -6.48 35.15 29.69
C LYS A 118 -5.26 35.80 29.04
N TYR A 119 -5.47 36.34 27.84
CA TYR A 119 -4.44 37.12 27.16
C TYR A 119 -4.07 38.37 27.96
N GLN A 120 -5.06 39.05 28.54
CA GLN A 120 -4.87 40.17 29.45
C GLN A 120 -4.08 39.80 30.69
N THR A 121 -4.47 38.73 31.38
CA THR A 121 -3.75 38.25 32.57
C THR A 121 -2.29 37.93 32.24
N CYS A 122 -2.06 37.20 31.14
CA CYS A 122 -0.70 36.89 30.71
C CYS A 122 0.13 38.14 30.42
N LEU A 123 -0.40 39.12 29.68
CA LEU A 123 0.33 40.35 29.40
C LEU A 123 0.60 41.13 30.68
N ALA A 124 -0.36 41.27 31.59
CA ALA A 124 -0.15 41.94 32.86
C ALA A 124 0.97 41.32 33.71
N ILE A 125 1.18 40.01 33.59
CA ILE A 125 2.18 39.28 34.38
C ILE A 125 3.55 39.21 33.69
N ASN A 126 3.56 38.94 32.38
CA ASN A 126 4.76 38.53 31.64
C ASN A 126 5.27 39.55 30.62
N LEU A 127 4.57 40.66 30.36
CA LEU A 127 4.94 41.64 29.32
C LEU A 127 6.40 42.12 29.45
N HIS A 128 6.83 42.52 30.64
CA HIS A 128 8.16 43.10 30.81
C HIS A 128 9.30 42.08 30.57
N SER A 129 9.14 40.82 30.98
CA SER A 129 10.14 39.79 30.69
C SER A 129 10.13 39.40 29.21
N MET A 130 8.97 39.33 28.57
CA MET A 130 8.86 39.11 27.12
C MET A 130 9.54 40.22 26.31
N PHE A 131 9.34 41.48 26.66
CA PHE A 131 9.96 42.61 25.94
C PHE A 131 11.48 42.62 26.07
N ARG A 132 12.00 42.28 27.25
CA ARG A 132 13.44 42.04 27.43
C ARG A 132 13.96 40.90 26.56
N CYS A 133 13.17 39.84 26.37
CA CYS A 133 13.52 38.75 25.47
C CYS A 133 13.58 39.22 24.01
N PHE A 134 12.66 40.08 23.56
CA PHE A 134 12.73 40.66 22.21
C PHE A 134 14.02 41.47 22.01
N GLU A 135 14.33 42.39 22.93
CA GLU A 135 15.55 43.21 22.88
C GLU A 135 16.83 42.36 22.80
N ARG A 136 16.94 41.34 23.66
CA ARG A 136 18.10 40.43 23.63
C ARG A 136 18.13 39.57 22.38
N GLY A 137 16.97 39.12 21.92
CA GLY A 137 16.84 38.29 20.74
C GLY A 137 17.27 39.02 19.46
N TYR A 138 17.08 40.34 19.40
CA TYR A 138 17.54 41.13 18.25
C TYR A 138 19.07 41.14 18.08
N LEU A 139 19.82 40.89 19.15
CA LEU A 139 21.27 40.80 19.13
C LEU A 139 21.80 39.36 19.05
N SER A 140 20.98 38.35 19.38
CA SER A 140 21.45 36.98 19.62
C SER A 140 20.80 35.90 18.75
N ILE A 141 19.75 36.24 18.00
CA ILE A 141 19.02 35.29 17.15
C ILE A 141 19.07 35.77 15.69
N PRO A 142 19.43 34.93 14.71
CA PRO A 142 19.31 35.28 13.29
C PRO A 142 17.85 35.42 12.88
N THR A 143 17.58 36.32 11.93
CA THR A 143 16.27 36.37 11.26
C THR A 143 16.04 35.12 10.39
N SER A 144 14.83 34.95 9.85
CA SER A 144 14.55 33.85 8.92
C SER A 144 15.50 33.84 7.71
N PRO A 145 15.90 32.65 7.22
CA PRO A 145 16.50 32.50 5.89
C PRO A 145 15.56 33.06 4.82
N ILE A 146 16.11 33.55 3.71
CA ILE A 146 15.34 34.21 2.65
C ILE A 146 15.56 33.55 1.29
N SER A 147 14.69 33.80 0.32
CA SER A 147 14.84 33.33 -1.07
C SER A 147 14.93 31.80 -1.20
N LEU A 148 14.18 31.08 -0.37
CA LEU A 148 13.97 29.65 -0.48
C LEU A 148 13.34 29.34 -1.84
N ARG A 149 13.97 28.43 -2.58
CA ARG A 149 13.52 28.03 -3.91
C ARG A 149 13.87 26.59 -4.21
N VAL A 150 13.08 25.99 -5.10
CA VAL A 150 13.36 24.68 -5.69
C VAL A 150 14.28 24.88 -6.89
N LEU A 151 15.44 24.21 -6.89
CA LEU A 151 16.36 24.21 -8.02
C LEU A 151 16.02 23.12 -9.04
N SER A 152 15.72 21.92 -8.55
CA SER A 152 15.32 20.79 -9.38
C SER A 152 14.50 19.79 -8.59
N LYS A 153 13.75 18.96 -9.30
CA LYS A 153 12.90 17.91 -8.74
C LYS A 153 13.03 16.64 -9.57
N SER A 154 12.91 15.50 -8.90
CA SER A 154 12.82 14.18 -9.51
C SER A 154 11.50 13.51 -9.10
N THR A 155 11.36 12.22 -9.41
CA THR A 155 10.23 11.41 -8.98
C THR A 155 10.23 11.15 -7.46
N ASN A 156 11.37 11.21 -6.79
CA ASN A 156 11.45 10.89 -5.35
C ASN A 156 12.34 11.86 -4.57
N SER A 157 12.74 12.98 -5.17
CA SER A 157 13.64 13.94 -4.54
C SER A 157 13.41 15.37 -4.99
N VAL A 158 13.85 16.32 -4.16
CA VAL A 158 13.91 17.75 -4.49
C VAL A 158 15.25 18.33 -4.05
N VAL A 159 15.77 19.26 -4.84
CA VAL A 159 16.95 20.06 -4.50
C VAL A 159 16.48 21.47 -4.18
N LEU A 160 16.76 21.92 -2.97
CA LEU A 160 16.38 23.22 -2.45
C LEU A 160 17.62 24.08 -2.22
N ALA A 161 17.46 25.38 -2.39
CA ALA A 161 18.47 26.36 -2.02
C ALA A 161 17.81 27.62 -1.44
N TRP A 162 18.53 28.30 -0.55
CA TRP A 162 18.12 29.55 0.08
C TRP A 162 19.33 30.47 0.23
N SER A 163 19.07 31.69 0.69
CA SER A 163 20.09 32.66 1.08
C SER A 163 20.14 32.74 2.62
N PRO A 164 21.31 33.10 3.20
CA PRO A 164 21.42 33.29 4.65
C PRO A 164 20.45 34.39 5.16
N PRO A 165 20.19 34.42 6.49
CA PRO A 165 19.43 35.49 7.13
C PRO A 165 19.92 36.89 6.73
N ALA A 166 19.01 37.85 6.61
CA ALA A 166 19.37 39.24 6.31
C ALA A 166 20.10 39.92 7.48
N VAL A 167 19.72 39.57 8.73
CA VAL A 167 20.30 40.13 9.95
C VAL A 167 20.86 38.99 10.80
N ASN A 168 22.03 39.24 11.40
CA ASN A 168 22.78 38.30 12.24
C ASN A 168 23.08 36.95 11.56
N SER A 169 23.38 36.97 10.26
CA SER A 169 23.66 35.77 9.46
C SER A 169 24.82 34.92 9.98
N ASP A 170 25.78 35.55 10.66
CA ASP A 170 26.95 34.96 11.29
C ASP A 170 26.60 34.13 12.53
N LEU A 171 25.45 34.40 13.17
CA LEU A 171 24.96 33.62 14.31
C LEU A 171 24.32 32.29 13.88
N ALA A 172 24.02 32.10 12.58
CA ALA A 172 23.44 30.88 12.05
C ALA A 172 24.52 29.80 11.82
N GLU A 173 24.69 28.89 12.78
CA GLU A 173 25.62 27.75 12.70
C GLU A 173 25.11 26.65 11.77
N SER A 174 23.78 26.44 11.73
CA SER A 174 23.16 25.43 10.88
C SER A 174 21.74 25.79 10.48
N TYR A 175 21.21 25.08 9.50
CA TYR A 175 19.86 25.24 8.98
C TYR A 175 19.09 23.94 9.13
N GLN A 176 17.85 24.04 9.59
CA GLN A 176 16.91 22.92 9.67
C GLN A 176 15.83 23.10 8.60
N VAL A 177 15.83 22.18 7.64
CA VAL A 177 14.86 22.11 6.56
C VAL A 177 13.74 21.17 6.97
N VAL A 178 12.51 21.68 7.04
CA VAL A 178 11.33 20.91 7.43
C VAL A 178 10.42 20.78 6.22
N CYS A 179 10.23 19.54 5.77
CA CYS A 179 9.36 19.18 4.66
C CYS A 179 8.15 18.41 5.18
N LYS A 180 6.96 18.94 4.91
CA LYS A 180 5.67 18.35 5.30
C LYS A 180 4.90 17.92 4.06
N GLU A 181 4.16 16.83 4.18
CA GLU A 181 3.16 16.46 3.19
C GLU A 181 2.01 17.48 3.25
N ALA A 182 1.54 17.94 2.09
CA ALA A 182 0.68 19.12 2.04
C ALA A 182 -0.77 18.86 2.48
N ASP A 183 -1.29 17.64 2.28
CA ASP A 183 -2.70 17.32 2.54
C ASP A 183 -2.93 16.96 4.03
N THR A 184 -1.98 16.26 4.65
CA THR A 184 -2.04 15.77 6.04
C THR A 184 -1.28 16.65 7.02
N GLY A 185 -0.33 17.47 6.53
CA GLY A 185 0.59 18.24 7.38
C GLY A 185 1.65 17.37 8.09
N TYR A 186 1.69 16.06 7.82
CA TYR A 186 2.66 15.15 8.41
C TYR A 186 4.08 15.54 8.03
N ILE A 187 4.99 15.56 9.01
CA ILE A 187 6.40 15.87 8.77
C ILE A 187 7.04 14.67 8.07
N GLU A 188 7.24 14.80 6.76
CA GLU A 188 7.87 13.76 5.95
C GLU A 188 9.36 13.69 6.24
N LYS A 189 10.04 14.86 6.28
CA LYS A 189 11.48 14.95 6.55
C LYS A 189 11.88 16.19 7.32
N THR A 190 12.88 16.01 8.19
CA THR A 190 13.63 17.09 8.83
C THR A 190 15.11 16.84 8.60
N VAL A 191 15.81 17.79 7.97
CA VAL A 191 17.23 17.66 7.64
C VAL A 191 17.98 18.87 8.15
N ASN A 192 19.05 18.63 8.91
CA ASN A 192 19.95 19.68 9.36
C ASN A 192 21.17 19.74 8.41
N THR A 193 21.58 20.94 8.01
CA THR A 193 22.76 21.16 7.16
C THR A 193 23.44 22.47 7.52
N ARG A 194 24.75 22.56 7.29
CA ARG A 194 25.50 23.82 7.41
C ARG A 194 25.54 24.62 6.10
N GLY A 195 25.19 23.98 4.98
CA GLY A 195 25.18 24.62 3.67
C GLY A 195 23.83 25.26 3.35
N TYR A 196 23.81 26.11 2.32
CA TYR A 196 22.62 26.82 1.83
C TYR A 196 21.84 26.05 0.74
N LYS A 197 22.14 24.75 0.61
CA LYS A 197 21.57 23.85 -0.39
C LYS A 197 21.40 22.47 0.23
N VAL A 198 20.25 21.84 -0.01
CA VAL A 198 19.99 20.47 0.43
C VAL A 198 19.28 19.66 -0.64
N THR A 199 19.51 18.35 -0.64
CA THR A 199 18.71 17.41 -1.41
C THR A 199 17.87 16.58 -0.45
N LEU A 200 16.55 16.67 -0.57
CA LEU A 200 15.63 15.80 0.14
C LEU A 200 15.29 14.63 -0.77
N ALA A 201 15.75 13.43 -0.44
CA ALA A 201 15.48 12.20 -1.21
C ALA A 201 14.50 11.28 -0.49
N GLY A 202 13.94 10.28 -1.18
CA GLY A 202 12.99 9.31 -0.61
C GLY A 202 11.61 9.90 -0.35
N LEU A 203 11.23 10.94 -1.10
CA LEU A 203 9.87 11.48 -1.14
C LEU A 203 8.97 10.55 -1.97
N ARG A 204 7.67 10.58 -1.70
CA ARG A 204 6.68 9.88 -2.51
C ARG A 204 6.59 10.51 -3.90
N THR A 205 6.49 9.66 -4.91
CA THR A 205 6.24 10.05 -6.30
C THR A 205 4.90 10.74 -6.44
N ASP A 206 4.79 11.67 -7.38
CA ASP A 206 3.59 12.50 -7.60
C ASP A 206 2.86 12.92 -6.31
N SER A 207 3.58 13.58 -5.42
CA SER A 207 3.05 13.99 -4.12
C SER A 207 3.37 15.45 -3.86
N LYS A 208 2.43 16.14 -3.20
CA LYS A 208 2.54 17.56 -2.88
C LYS A 208 3.20 17.75 -1.52
N TYR A 209 4.17 18.67 -1.48
CA TYR A 209 4.94 18.96 -0.28
C TYR A 209 5.03 20.45 -0.02
N LEU A 210 5.15 20.78 1.27
CA LEU A 210 5.40 22.11 1.82
C LEU A 210 6.77 22.10 2.47
N VAL A 211 7.63 23.06 2.16
CA VAL A 211 8.96 23.15 2.76
C VAL A 211 9.27 24.56 3.23
N HIS A 212 9.85 24.64 4.43
CA HIS A 212 10.43 25.86 4.98
C HIS A 212 11.76 25.54 5.65
N VAL A 213 12.56 26.58 5.91
CA VAL A 213 13.88 26.46 6.53
C VAL A 213 13.94 27.36 7.76
N LEU A 214 14.59 26.85 8.81
CA LEU A 214 14.89 27.54 10.05
C LEU A 214 16.40 27.73 10.15
N ALA A 215 16.88 28.90 10.57
CA ALA A 215 18.25 29.07 11.02
C ALA A 215 18.35 28.64 12.49
N ILE A 216 19.44 27.95 12.84
CA ILE A 216 19.73 27.48 14.20
C ILE A 216 21.09 28.05 14.61
N THR A 217 21.11 28.65 15.79
CA THR A 217 22.32 29.16 16.42
C THR A 217 23.25 28.06 16.93
N ARG A 218 24.51 28.41 17.23
CA ARG A 218 25.54 27.47 17.68
C ARG A 218 25.20 26.73 18.98
N ASP A 219 24.41 27.35 19.87
CA ASP A 219 23.98 26.72 21.13
C ASP A 219 22.86 25.69 20.94
N GLY A 220 22.26 25.63 19.74
CA GLY A 220 21.15 24.75 19.39
C GLY A 220 19.81 25.09 20.05
N ARG A 221 19.76 26.13 20.90
CA ARG A 221 18.58 26.56 21.67
C ARG A 221 17.80 27.62 20.92
N HIS A 222 18.46 28.56 20.27
CA HIS A 222 17.79 29.67 19.57
C HIS A 222 17.66 29.41 18.07
N ARG A 223 16.51 29.80 17.54
CA ARG A 223 16.12 29.57 16.15
C ARG A 223 15.48 30.82 15.55
N SER A 224 15.60 30.97 14.24
CA SER A 224 14.73 31.90 13.52
C SER A 224 13.29 31.38 13.49
N LEU A 225 12.35 32.22 13.08
CA LEU A 225 11.07 31.75 12.56
C LEU A 225 11.25 31.03 11.21
N PRO A 226 10.23 30.29 10.73
CA PRO A 226 10.26 29.71 9.39
C PRO A 226 10.54 30.76 8.31
N SER A 227 11.26 30.37 7.27
CA SER A 227 11.29 31.08 5.99
C SER A 227 9.90 31.09 5.33
N GLU A 228 9.80 31.73 4.16
CA GLU A 228 8.67 31.49 3.26
C GLU A 228 8.48 29.99 3.00
N THR A 229 7.21 29.56 2.91
CA THR A 229 6.88 28.17 2.63
C THR A 229 6.76 27.95 1.14
N VAL A 230 7.65 27.13 0.58
CA VAL A 230 7.61 26.75 -0.83
C VAL A 230 6.78 25.49 -1.00
N HIS A 231 5.87 25.53 -1.98
CA HIS A 231 5.08 24.38 -2.39
C HIS A 231 5.72 23.73 -3.61
N PHE A 232 5.82 22.40 -3.61
CA PHE A 232 6.29 21.68 -4.79
C PHE A 232 5.61 20.32 -4.94
N TYR A 233 5.76 19.75 -6.14
CA TYR A 233 5.28 18.41 -6.50
C TYR A 233 6.47 17.61 -6.99
N THR A 234 6.63 16.39 -6.49
CA THR A 234 7.54 15.41 -7.12
C THR A 234 7.02 15.05 -8.51
N ALA A 235 7.91 14.67 -9.43
CA ALA A 235 7.48 14.26 -10.76
C ALA A 235 6.66 12.97 -10.70
N GLY A 236 5.65 12.84 -11.56
CA GLY A 236 4.88 11.62 -11.71
C GLY A 236 5.52 10.63 -12.68
N VAL A 237 4.96 9.43 -12.71
CA VAL A 237 5.36 8.33 -13.60
C VAL A 237 4.12 7.68 -14.20
N ALA A 238 4.27 7.04 -15.36
CA ALA A 238 3.22 6.20 -15.91
C ALA A 238 2.81 5.10 -14.90
N PRO A 239 1.55 4.62 -14.92
CA PRO A 239 1.13 3.52 -14.06
C PRO A 239 2.04 2.31 -14.24
N ARG A 240 2.24 1.48 -13.22
CA ARG A 240 2.94 0.19 -13.37
C ARG A 240 1.92 -0.91 -13.62
N VAL A 241 1.87 -1.45 -14.84
CA VAL A 241 0.93 -2.52 -15.21
C VAL A 241 1.64 -3.87 -15.18
N LEU A 242 1.00 -4.86 -14.54
CA LEU A 242 1.45 -6.24 -14.46
C LEU A 242 0.33 -7.19 -14.86
N ALA A 243 0.65 -8.18 -15.68
CA ALA A 243 -0.24 -9.30 -15.94
C ALA A 243 -0.44 -10.10 -14.65
N TYR A 244 -1.67 -10.55 -14.40
CA TYR A 244 -1.92 -11.46 -13.28
C TYR A 244 -1.26 -12.83 -13.53
N ARG A 245 -1.35 -13.28 -14.79
CA ARG A 245 -0.69 -14.45 -15.33
C ARG A 245 -0.22 -14.13 -16.75
N ASP A 246 1.04 -14.41 -17.05
CA ASP A 246 1.60 -14.17 -18.38
C ASP A 246 1.03 -15.14 -19.43
N THR A 247 0.62 -16.34 -19.01
CA THR A 247 -0.04 -17.32 -19.87
C THR A 247 -1.25 -17.93 -19.17
N VAL A 248 -2.39 -17.96 -19.85
CA VAL A 248 -3.63 -18.59 -19.37
C VAL A 248 -4.02 -19.67 -20.36
N ALA A 249 -4.00 -20.93 -19.90
CA ALA A 249 -4.40 -22.08 -20.70
C ALA A 249 -5.86 -22.43 -20.42
N THR A 250 -6.70 -22.48 -21.46
CA THR A 250 -8.13 -22.83 -21.36
C THR A 250 -8.54 -23.83 -22.44
N PRO A 251 -9.46 -24.78 -22.15
CA PRO A 251 -10.02 -25.67 -23.17
C PRO A 251 -10.67 -24.91 -24.34
N SER A 252 -10.60 -25.45 -25.56
CA SER A 252 -11.20 -24.83 -26.75
C SER A 252 -12.71 -24.80 -26.75
N ASN A 253 -13.35 -25.70 -26.02
CA ASN A 253 -14.80 -25.76 -25.83
C ASN A 253 -15.28 -25.08 -24.54
N ALA A 254 -14.39 -24.37 -23.82
CA ALA A 254 -14.80 -23.60 -22.66
C ALA A 254 -15.76 -22.47 -23.08
N PHE A 255 -16.81 -22.23 -22.29
CA PHE A 255 -17.75 -21.17 -22.60
C PHE A 255 -17.11 -19.77 -22.51
N SER A 256 -16.18 -19.57 -21.58
CA SER A 256 -15.45 -18.32 -21.44
C SER A 256 -14.09 -18.51 -20.79
N VAL A 257 -13.21 -17.51 -20.94
CA VAL A 257 -11.95 -17.39 -20.19
C VAL A 257 -11.82 -15.98 -19.65
N THR A 258 -11.20 -15.84 -18.48
CA THR A 258 -10.90 -14.53 -17.88
C THR A 258 -9.42 -14.35 -17.75
N ILE A 259 -8.94 -13.19 -18.19
CA ILE A 259 -7.58 -12.72 -17.97
C ILE A 259 -7.63 -11.42 -17.18
N ALA A 260 -6.56 -11.11 -16.44
CA ALA A 260 -6.55 -9.97 -15.53
C ALA A 260 -5.19 -9.30 -15.49
N CYS A 261 -5.20 -7.99 -15.25
CA CYS A 261 -4.02 -7.19 -14.94
C CYS A 261 -4.19 -6.47 -13.61
N ARG A 262 -3.08 -6.31 -12.90
CA ARG A 262 -2.96 -5.48 -11.71
C ARG A 262 -2.10 -4.29 -12.01
N MET A 263 -2.45 -3.16 -11.45
CA MET A 263 -1.81 -1.90 -11.79
C MET A 263 -1.56 -1.09 -10.53
N GLU A 264 -0.43 -0.40 -10.50
CA GLU A 264 -0.05 0.49 -9.41
C GLU A 264 0.08 1.91 -9.93
N VAL A 265 -0.64 2.82 -9.27
CA VAL A 265 -0.60 4.25 -9.56
C VAL A 265 -0.01 4.94 -8.33
N SER A 266 1.20 5.48 -8.49
CA SER A 266 1.89 6.21 -7.43
C SER A 266 1.34 7.62 -7.30
N GLY A 267 1.41 8.23 -6.13
CA GLY A 267 1.06 9.64 -5.92
C GLY A 267 -0.27 9.91 -5.24
N THR A 268 -0.35 11.08 -4.60
CA THR A 268 -1.53 11.56 -3.87
C THR A 268 -2.39 12.49 -4.71
N VAL A 269 -1.85 13.02 -5.81
CA VAL A 269 -2.45 14.11 -6.61
C VAL A 269 -2.85 13.61 -8.00
N HIS A 270 -3.75 12.63 -8.10
CA HIS A 270 -4.07 12.03 -9.40
C HIS A 270 -5.54 11.94 -9.78
N LYS A 271 -5.78 12.31 -11.05
CA LYS A 271 -6.91 11.94 -11.89
C LYS A 271 -6.89 10.43 -12.16
N SER A 272 -8.07 9.84 -12.36
CA SER A 272 -8.23 8.41 -12.66
C SER A 272 -7.45 7.99 -13.90
N ALA A 273 -6.66 6.91 -13.80
CA ALA A 273 -5.99 6.31 -14.96
C ALA A 273 -7.03 5.77 -15.97
N HIS A 274 -6.76 5.92 -17.27
CA HIS A 274 -7.56 5.34 -18.34
C HIS A 274 -7.08 3.92 -18.64
N PHE A 275 -8.03 3.00 -18.86
CA PHE A 275 -7.75 1.57 -19.09
C PHE A 275 -8.21 1.14 -20.47
N GLU A 276 -7.33 0.47 -21.20
CA GLU A 276 -7.61 -0.07 -22.52
C GLU A 276 -7.14 -1.52 -22.62
N TRP A 277 -7.90 -2.36 -23.32
CA TRP A 277 -7.46 -3.69 -23.72
C TRP A 277 -7.30 -3.75 -25.23
N LYS A 278 -6.26 -4.46 -25.67
CA LYS A 278 -6.02 -4.75 -27.08
C LYS A 278 -5.75 -6.22 -27.30
N LYS A 279 -5.98 -6.68 -28.52
CA LYS A 279 -5.60 -8.01 -28.99
C LYS A 279 -4.58 -7.89 -30.10
N PHE A 280 -3.54 -8.72 -30.06
CA PHE A 280 -2.57 -8.82 -31.12
C PHE A 280 -3.15 -9.59 -32.32
N LEU A 281 -3.11 -8.97 -33.50
CA LEU A 281 -3.49 -9.61 -34.75
C LEU A 281 -2.24 -10.10 -35.47
N GLU A 282 -1.99 -11.42 -35.40
CA GLU A 282 -0.79 -12.04 -35.99
C GLU A 282 -0.61 -11.71 -37.48
N LYS A 283 -1.70 -11.72 -38.25
CA LYS A 283 -1.66 -11.44 -39.70
C LYS A 283 -1.25 -10.00 -40.03
N ALA A 284 -1.55 -9.05 -39.16
CA ALA A 284 -1.30 -7.63 -39.36
C ALA A 284 -0.09 -7.12 -38.55
N GLY A 285 0.43 -7.93 -37.62
CA GLY A 285 1.56 -7.56 -36.76
C GLY A 285 1.29 -6.40 -35.80
N LEU A 286 0.01 -6.12 -35.48
CA LEU A 286 -0.39 -4.96 -34.68
C LEU A 286 -1.42 -5.30 -33.61
N TYR A 287 -1.59 -4.39 -32.65
CA TYR A 287 -2.61 -4.48 -31.60
C TYR A 287 -3.86 -3.67 -31.97
N GLU A 288 -5.03 -4.30 -31.90
CA GLU A 288 -6.32 -3.63 -32.08
C GLU A 288 -7.13 -3.56 -30.78
N GLY A 289 -7.87 -2.47 -30.61
CA GLY A 289 -8.80 -2.32 -29.50
C GLY A 289 -9.89 -3.40 -29.54
N ILE A 290 -10.21 -3.95 -28.38
CA ILE A 290 -11.30 -4.93 -28.27
C ILE A 290 -12.58 -4.27 -27.76
N ALA A 291 -13.69 -4.55 -28.45
CA ALA A 291 -15.01 -4.01 -28.13
C ALA A 291 -16.12 -5.00 -28.53
N GLY A 292 -17.34 -4.76 -28.03
CA GLY A 292 -18.54 -5.55 -28.33
C GLY A 292 -18.91 -6.58 -27.26
N GLU A 293 -20.07 -7.21 -27.42
CA GLU A 293 -20.72 -8.06 -26.39
C GLU A 293 -19.94 -9.34 -26.03
N LYS A 294 -19.02 -9.74 -26.91
CA LYS A 294 -18.12 -10.88 -26.68
C LYS A 294 -17.19 -10.65 -25.48
N TYR A 295 -16.81 -9.40 -25.24
CA TYR A 295 -15.86 -9.01 -24.22
C TYR A 295 -16.59 -8.35 -23.06
N SER A 296 -16.29 -8.77 -21.84
CA SER A 296 -16.80 -8.14 -20.63
C SER A 296 -15.64 -7.66 -19.78
N PHE A 297 -15.67 -6.37 -19.43
CA PHE A 297 -14.62 -5.70 -18.68
C PHE A 297 -15.06 -5.50 -17.24
N THR A 298 -14.15 -5.64 -16.29
CA THR A 298 -14.38 -5.25 -14.89
C THR A 298 -13.16 -4.49 -14.41
N ASN A 299 -13.34 -3.19 -14.17
CA ASN A 299 -12.29 -2.28 -13.72
C ASN A 299 -12.68 -1.72 -12.36
N TYR A 300 -11.78 -1.79 -11.39
CA TYR A 300 -12.03 -1.24 -10.06
C TYR A 300 -10.73 -0.95 -9.32
N ILE A 301 -10.84 -0.11 -8.28
CA ILE A 301 -9.76 0.16 -7.32
C ILE A 301 -9.79 -0.97 -6.29
N SER A 302 -8.70 -1.72 -6.19
CA SER A 302 -8.56 -2.80 -5.20
C SER A 302 -7.96 -2.31 -3.88
N SER A 303 -7.23 -1.20 -3.89
CA SER A 303 -6.79 -0.51 -2.67
C SER A 303 -6.70 1.00 -2.92
N HIS A 304 -7.24 1.77 -2.00
CA HIS A 304 -7.18 3.24 -2.00
C HIS A 304 -5.94 3.79 -1.28
N GLU A 305 -5.19 2.94 -0.58
CA GLU A 305 -3.91 3.30 0.02
C GLU A 305 -2.90 3.69 -1.06
N HIS A 306 -1.88 4.47 -0.71
CA HIS A 306 -0.85 4.89 -1.66
C HIS A 306 0.37 3.94 -1.59
N PRO A 307 0.84 3.39 -2.73
CA PRO A 307 0.34 3.57 -4.09
C PRO A 307 -1.03 2.89 -4.31
N ARG A 308 -1.92 3.54 -5.08
CA ARG A 308 -3.26 3.00 -5.34
C ARG A 308 -3.16 1.80 -6.25
N HIS A 309 -3.91 0.74 -5.91
CA HIS A 309 -3.94 -0.48 -6.68
C HIS A 309 -5.24 -0.58 -7.48
N TYR A 310 -5.11 -0.88 -8.76
CA TYR A 310 -6.22 -1.10 -9.68
C TYR A 310 -6.19 -2.52 -10.23
N VAL A 311 -7.38 -3.02 -10.52
CA VAL A 311 -7.58 -4.31 -11.20
C VAL A 311 -8.41 -4.06 -12.44
N SER A 312 -7.97 -4.65 -13.54
CA SER A 312 -8.75 -4.74 -14.78
C SER A 312 -8.83 -6.20 -15.20
N THR A 313 -10.04 -6.70 -15.43
CA THR A 313 -10.24 -8.06 -15.95
C THR A 313 -10.99 -8.02 -17.27
N LEU A 314 -10.60 -8.91 -18.18
CA LEU A 314 -11.27 -9.17 -19.44
C LEU A 314 -11.80 -10.60 -19.43
N GLN A 315 -13.12 -10.76 -19.53
CA GLN A 315 -13.77 -12.03 -19.83
C GLN A 315 -14.08 -12.12 -21.32
N ILE A 316 -13.56 -13.15 -21.98
CA ILE A 316 -13.83 -13.48 -23.39
C ILE A 316 -14.90 -14.57 -23.40
N LYS A 317 -16.10 -14.25 -23.91
CA LYS A 317 -17.25 -15.18 -23.96
C LYS A 317 -17.32 -15.90 -25.30
N SER A 318 -17.98 -17.07 -25.30
CA SER A 318 -18.20 -17.91 -26.49
C SER A 318 -16.91 -18.15 -27.28
N LEU A 319 -15.95 -18.79 -26.61
CA LEU A 319 -14.61 -18.98 -27.14
C LEU A 319 -14.61 -19.70 -28.49
N LYS A 320 -13.77 -19.21 -29.39
CA LYS A 320 -13.47 -19.78 -30.70
C LYS A 320 -11.96 -19.92 -30.84
N PHE A 321 -11.52 -20.72 -31.80
CA PHE A 321 -10.09 -20.91 -32.06
C PHE A 321 -9.35 -19.60 -32.37
N SER A 322 -10.04 -18.65 -33.01
CA SER A 322 -9.47 -17.33 -33.30
C SER A 322 -9.26 -16.45 -32.06
N ASP A 323 -9.77 -16.83 -30.88
CA ASP A 323 -9.58 -16.08 -29.62
C ASP A 323 -8.28 -16.40 -28.90
N PHE A 324 -7.64 -17.52 -29.23
CA PHE A 324 -6.30 -17.79 -28.73
C PHE A 324 -5.31 -16.79 -29.34
N GLY A 325 -4.31 -16.39 -28.54
CA GLY A 325 -3.34 -15.36 -28.93
C GLY A 325 -2.96 -14.43 -27.78
N THR A 326 -2.31 -13.33 -28.11
CA THR A 326 -1.79 -12.36 -27.13
C THR A 326 -2.75 -11.19 -26.96
N TYR A 327 -3.04 -10.86 -25.71
CA TYR A 327 -3.84 -9.72 -25.28
C TYR A 327 -2.97 -8.76 -24.48
N ARG A 328 -3.23 -7.46 -24.58
CA ARG A 328 -2.50 -6.42 -23.86
C ARG A 328 -3.46 -5.57 -23.06
N CYS A 329 -3.16 -5.40 -21.78
CA CYS A 329 -3.81 -4.38 -20.94
C CYS A 329 -2.91 -3.15 -20.89
N ILE A 330 -3.50 -1.97 -21.02
CA ILE A 330 -2.80 -0.68 -21.06
C ILE A 330 -3.43 0.22 -20.01
N ALA A 331 -2.59 0.91 -19.24
CA ALA A 331 -3.02 1.96 -18.33
C ALA A 331 -2.27 3.25 -18.63
N THR A 332 -3.00 4.35 -18.69
CA THR A 332 -2.47 5.67 -19.05
C THR A 332 -2.86 6.71 -18.01
N ASN A 333 -1.91 7.54 -17.60
CA ASN A 333 -2.14 8.76 -16.81
C ASN A 333 -1.49 9.98 -17.50
N ASP A 334 -1.53 11.14 -16.84
CA ASP A 334 -0.96 12.40 -17.34
C ASP A 334 0.57 12.34 -17.57
N PHE A 335 1.25 11.28 -17.10
CA PHE A 335 2.70 11.09 -17.19
C PHE A 335 3.13 10.01 -18.19
N GLY A 336 2.17 9.31 -18.80
CA GLY A 336 2.44 8.31 -19.84
C GLY A 336 1.61 7.04 -19.68
N SER A 337 1.99 6.01 -20.43
CA SER A 337 1.32 4.72 -20.43
C SER A 337 2.29 3.58 -20.16
N SER A 338 1.78 2.50 -19.57
CA SER A 338 2.46 1.21 -19.54
C SER A 338 1.48 0.09 -19.82
N SER A 339 2.00 -1.11 -20.05
CA SER A 339 1.19 -2.25 -20.46
C SER A 339 1.81 -3.59 -20.07
N ALA A 340 0.98 -4.63 -19.98
CA ALA A 340 1.43 -6.01 -19.86
C ALA A 340 0.71 -6.90 -20.88
N ASP A 341 1.42 -7.92 -21.35
CA ASP A 341 0.91 -8.90 -22.30
C ASP A 341 0.51 -10.20 -21.59
N ILE A 342 -0.60 -10.79 -22.03
CA ILE A 342 -1.13 -12.06 -21.55
C ILE A 342 -1.39 -12.97 -22.75
N ARG A 343 -0.83 -14.17 -22.74
CA ARG A 343 -1.02 -15.15 -23.80
C ARG A 343 -2.11 -16.15 -23.42
N VAL A 344 -3.20 -16.16 -24.19
CA VAL A 344 -4.28 -17.14 -24.05
C VAL A 344 -4.00 -18.31 -24.98
N VAL A 345 -3.80 -19.50 -24.42
CA VAL A 345 -3.44 -20.71 -25.18
C VAL A 345 -4.48 -21.81 -25.00
N GLN A 346 -4.61 -22.65 -26.03
CA GLN A 346 -5.46 -23.82 -25.95
C GLN A 346 -4.85 -24.84 -24.99
N ARG A 347 -5.61 -25.20 -23.96
CA ARG A 347 -5.25 -26.29 -23.05
C ARG A 347 -5.45 -27.61 -23.79
N LYS A 348 -4.36 -28.38 -23.92
CA LYS A 348 -4.41 -29.75 -24.42
C LYS A 348 -5.02 -30.68 -23.37
N LEU A 349 -5.35 -31.90 -23.78
CA LEU A 349 -5.82 -32.96 -22.89
C LEU A 349 -4.90 -33.07 -21.66
N THR A 350 -5.49 -33.22 -20.47
CA THR A 350 -4.71 -33.42 -19.25
C THR A 350 -3.88 -34.68 -19.41
N SER A 351 -2.56 -34.55 -19.26
CA SER A 351 -1.64 -35.69 -19.38
C SER A 351 -1.63 -36.49 -18.08
N ALA A 352 -1.53 -37.82 -18.19
CA ALA A 352 -1.32 -38.68 -17.04
C ALA A 352 0.05 -38.40 -16.40
N THR A 353 0.08 -38.44 -15.08
CA THR A 353 1.31 -38.44 -14.26
C THR A 353 1.78 -39.88 -14.03
N SER A 354 3.03 -40.10 -13.64
CA SER A 354 3.53 -41.46 -13.34
C SER A 354 2.89 -42.09 -12.09
N VAL A 355 2.25 -41.27 -11.25
CA VAL A 355 1.55 -41.69 -10.04
C VAL A 355 0.09 -41.23 -10.16
N PRO A 356 -0.89 -42.04 -9.75
CA PRO A 356 -2.30 -41.66 -9.76
C PRO A 356 -2.56 -40.45 -8.85
N PRO A 357 -3.56 -39.61 -9.15
CA PRO A 357 -3.98 -38.52 -8.27
C PRO A 357 -4.26 -39.02 -6.85
N GLU A 358 -3.62 -38.38 -5.86
CA GLU A 358 -3.83 -38.65 -4.44
C GLU A 358 -5.24 -38.20 -4.02
N LEU A 359 -5.88 -38.94 -3.12
CA LEU A 359 -7.15 -38.50 -2.53
C LEU A 359 -6.91 -37.32 -1.59
N PRO A 360 -7.79 -36.30 -1.56
CA PRO A 360 -7.62 -35.16 -0.65
C PRO A 360 -7.42 -35.58 0.81
N TYR A 361 -8.14 -36.60 1.27
CA TYR A 361 -7.99 -37.15 2.62
C TYR A 361 -6.57 -37.69 2.90
N THR A 362 -6.00 -38.47 1.99
CA THR A 362 -4.64 -39.02 2.12
C THR A 362 -3.60 -37.91 2.14
N CYS A 363 -3.76 -36.90 1.29
CA CYS A 363 -2.92 -35.71 1.31
C CYS A 363 -3.02 -34.98 2.66
N CYS A 364 -4.22 -34.80 3.21
CA CYS A 364 -4.42 -34.13 4.50
C CYS A 364 -3.80 -34.90 5.67
N GLN A 365 -3.89 -36.23 5.67
CA GLN A 365 -3.19 -37.08 6.64
C GLN A 365 -1.67 -36.88 6.52
N ARG A 366 -1.14 -36.90 5.29
CA ARG A 366 0.28 -36.71 5.00
C ARG A 366 0.81 -35.34 5.42
N LEU A 367 0.00 -34.28 5.29
CA LEU A 367 0.32 -32.94 5.78
C LEU A 367 0.07 -32.75 7.30
N GLY A 368 -0.41 -33.78 7.98
CA GLY A 368 -0.65 -33.77 9.43
C GLY A 368 -1.74 -32.79 9.83
N ILE A 369 -2.89 -32.80 9.15
CA ILE A 369 -4.11 -32.09 9.58
C ILE A 369 -4.71 -32.83 10.77
N ARG A 370 -5.04 -32.12 11.85
CA ARG A 370 -5.50 -32.73 13.11
C ARG A 370 -6.93 -33.27 13.02
N SER A 371 -7.29 -34.15 13.94
CA SER A 371 -8.70 -34.49 14.18
C SER A 371 -9.35 -33.38 15.02
N PRO A 372 -10.58 -32.90 14.69
CA PRO A 372 -11.50 -33.42 13.67
C PRO A 372 -11.35 -32.80 12.26
N CYS A 373 -10.40 -31.88 12.06
CA CYS A 373 -10.20 -31.13 10.81
C CYS A 373 -9.93 -32.01 9.58
N VAL A 374 -9.23 -33.13 9.74
CA VAL A 374 -8.92 -34.07 8.64
C VAL A 374 -10.18 -34.66 7.99
N ALA A 375 -11.29 -34.76 8.73
CA ALA A 375 -12.56 -35.24 8.21
C ALA A 375 -13.18 -34.29 7.16
N VAL A 376 -12.78 -33.01 7.14
CA VAL A 376 -13.21 -32.05 6.12
C VAL A 376 -12.61 -32.41 4.76
N CYS A 377 -11.45 -33.06 4.73
CA CYS A 377 -10.83 -33.58 3.51
C CYS A 377 -11.50 -34.85 2.96
N GLY A 378 -12.57 -35.33 3.60
CA GLY A 378 -13.31 -36.51 3.22
C GLY A 378 -12.99 -37.71 4.10
N SER A 379 -12.84 -38.87 3.49
CA SER A 379 -12.50 -40.12 4.20
C SER A 379 -11.51 -40.97 3.41
N GLU A 380 -10.92 -41.96 4.08
CA GLU A 380 -10.06 -42.99 3.45
C GLU A 380 -10.74 -43.71 2.28
N PHE A 381 -12.07 -43.75 2.30
CA PHE A 381 -12.91 -44.40 1.29
C PHE A 381 -13.43 -43.43 0.22
N GLY A 382 -12.97 -42.17 0.21
CA GLY A 382 -13.28 -41.22 -0.88
C GLY A 382 -14.67 -40.61 -0.85
N LYS A 383 -15.36 -40.52 0.30
CA LYS A 383 -16.56 -39.68 0.40
C LYS A 383 -16.18 -38.24 0.03
N ARG A 384 -16.97 -37.63 -0.87
CA ARG A 384 -16.71 -36.30 -1.42
C ARG A 384 -16.50 -35.30 -0.27
N ALA A 385 -15.30 -34.74 -0.19
CA ALA A 385 -15.00 -33.59 0.64
C ALA A 385 -15.81 -32.40 0.10
N ALA A 386 -16.98 -32.15 0.67
CA ALA A 386 -17.62 -30.85 0.53
C ALA A 386 -17.02 -29.97 1.63
N LEU A 387 -16.25 -28.96 1.26
CA LEU A 387 -15.82 -27.93 2.20
C LEU A 387 -17.08 -27.26 2.78
N ARG A 388 -17.55 -27.77 3.91
CA ARG A 388 -18.55 -27.09 4.73
C ARG A 388 -17.79 -26.10 5.60
N ALA A 389 -17.72 -24.85 5.16
CA ALA A 389 -17.05 -23.78 5.88
C ALA A 389 -17.49 -23.72 7.36
N GLU A 390 -18.78 -24.00 7.63
CA GLU A 390 -19.34 -24.11 8.97
C GLU A 390 -18.66 -25.19 9.84
N SER A 391 -18.38 -26.38 9.29
CA SER A 391 -17.70 -27.45 10.02
C SER A 391 -16.24 -27.13 10.31
N PHE A 392 -15.61 -26.37 9.42
CA PHE A 392 -14.20 -25.96 9.52
C PHE A 392 -14.01 -24.88 10.59
N ILE A 393 -14.92 -23.90 10.63
CA ILE A 393 -14.92 -22.81 11.62
C ILE A 393 -15.36 -23.35 13.01
N ASN A 394 -16.43 -24.15 13.09
CA ASN A 394 -16.90 -24.69 14.36
C ASN A 394 -15.87 -25.60 15.05
N SER A 395 -15.00 -26.24 14.26
CA SER A 395 -13.94 -27.13 14.75
C SER A 395 -12.59 -26.43 14.98
N ARG A 396 -12.53 -25.10 14.81
CA ARG A 396 -11.32 -24.27 14.92
C ARG A 396 -10.17 -24.80 14.07
N CYS A 397 -10.38 -25.00 12.77
CA CYS A 397 -9.38 -25.54 11.85
C CYS A 397 -8.60 -24.46 11.06
N GLU A 398 -8.75 -23.18 11.42
CA GLU A 398 -8.31 -22.03 10.61
C GLU A 398 -6.81 -22.00 10.30
N ASP A 399 -5.98 -22.51 11.19
CA ASP A 399 -4.52 -22.62 11.08
C ASP A 399 -4.05 -23.77 10.17
N GLU A 400 -4.94 -24.70 9.79
CA GLU A 400 -4.63 -25.84 8.92
C GLU A 400 -5.23 -25.69 7.52
N ILE A 401 -5.83 -24.54 7.22
CA ILE A 401 -6.45 -24.29 5.92
C ILE A 401 -5.45 -24.33 4.77
N SER A 402 -4.23 -23.85 4.97
CA SER A 402 -3.21 -23.86 3.92
C SER A 402 -2.94 -25.31 3.47
N LYS A 403 -2.79 -26.22 4.44
CA LYS A 403 -2.67 -27.67 4.21
C LYS A 403 -3.92 -28.24 3.52
N PHE A 404 -5.10 -27.89 3.99
CA PHE A 404 -6.38 -28.34 3.40
C PHE A 404 -6.48 -27.94 1.91
N LEU A 405 -6.17 -26.68 1.61
CA LEU A 405 -6.26 -26.13 0.27
C LEU A 405 -5.20 -26.75 -0.64
N THR A 406 -3.96 -26.94 -0.18
CA THR A 406 -2.94 -27.70 -0.93
C THR A 406 -3.46 -29.07 -1.38
N CYS A 407 -4.27 -29.74 -0.55
CA CYS A 407 -4.83 -31.05 -0.88
C CYS A 407 -6.10 -31.02 -1.74
N THR A 408 -6.78 -29.87 -1.83
CA THR A 408 -8.09 -29.76 -2.52
C THR A 408 -8.08 -28.82 -3.73
N THR A 409 -7.04 -28.01 -3.90
CA THR A 409 -6.91 -27.01 -4.96
C THR A 409 -5.65 -27.16 -5.80
N ALA A 410 -4.92 -28.28 -5.68
CA ALA A 410 -3.73 -28.53 -6.49
C ALA A 410 -4.03 -28.42 -7.99
N GLY A 411 -3.27 -27.59 -8.72
CA GLY A 411 -3.43 -27.40 -10.16
C GLY A 411 -4.64 -26.54 -10.57
N ILE A 412 -5.24 -25.80 -9.65
CA ILE A 412 -6.33 -24.87 -9.89
C ILE A 412 -5.81 -23.42 -9.86
N ASP A 413 -6.03 -22.68 -10.95
CA ASP A 413 -5.69 -21.26 -11.07
C ASP A 413 -6.94 -20.46 -11.45
N GLU A 414 -7.67 -19.99 -10.45
CA GLU A 414 -8.93 -19.25 -10.61
C GLU A 414 -8.81 -17.77 -10.24
N GLY A 415 -7.59 -17.29 -9.96
CA GLY A 415 -7.38 -15.94 -9.44
C GLY A 415 -7.90 -14.85 -10.38
N ALA A 416 -7.87 -15.04 -11.70
CA ALA A 416 -8.49 -14.10 -12.65
C ALA A 416 -10.02 -14.04 -12.52
N CYS A 417 -10.69 -15.17 -12.25
CA CYS A 417 -12.13 -15.19 -11.94
C CYS A 417 -12.40 -14.48 -10.60
N CYS A 418 -11.61 -14.78 -9.57
CA CYS A 418 -11.75 -14.13 -8.27
C CYS A 418 -11.56 -12.61 -8.35
N LEU A 419 -10.57 -12.15 -9.13
CA LEU A 419 -10.38 -10.73 -9.42
C LEU A 419 -11.60 -10.12 -10.12
N ARG A 420 -12.21 -10.82 -11.09
CA ARG A 420 -13.45 -10.37 -11.75
C ARG A 420 -14.62 -10.29 -10.75
N LYS A 421 -14.67 -11.21 -9.78
CA LYS A 421 -15.64 -11.22 -8.67
C LYS A 421 -15.28 -10.27 -7.52
N LYS A 422 -14.24 -9.44 -7.69
CA LYS A 422 -13.77 -8.44 -6.70
C LYS A 422 -13.33 -9.06 -5.36
N VAL A 423 -12.78 -10.28 -5.39
CA VAL A 423 -12.15 -10.89 -4.22
C VAL A 423 -10.87 -10.12 -3.88
N PRO A 424 -10.68 -9.64 -2.63
CA PRO A 424 -9.56 -8.80 -2.24
C PRO A 424 -8.21 -9.49 -2.43
N GLY A 425 -7.16 -8.70 -2.67
CA GLY A 425 -5.79 -9.15 -2.87
C GLY A 425 -5.32 -10.17 -1.82
N ILE A 426 -5.61 -9.89 -0.55
CA ILE A 426 -5.23 -10.73 0.60
C ILE A 426 -5.91 -12.10 0.61
N CYS A 427 -7.04 -12.25 -0.09
CA CYS A 427 -7.82 -13.49 -0.17
C CYS A 427 -7.53 -14.31 -1.43
N LEU A 428 -6.77 -13.77 -2.39
CA LEU A 428 -6.49 -14.45 -3.66
C LEU A 428 -5.64 -15.72 -3.54
N PRO A 429 -4.81 -15.95 -2.50
CA PRO A 429 -4.26 -17.27 -2.25
C PRO A 429 -5.33 -18.36 -2.12
N LEU A 430 -6.56 -18.04 -1.69
CA LEU A 430 -7.67 -18.99 -1.66
C LEU A 430 -8.22 -19.34 -3.06
N CYS A 431 -7.81 -18.61 -4.09
CA CYS A 431 -8.23 -18.78 -5.48
C CYS A 431 -7.15 -19.38 -6.38
N ASP A 432 -5.87 -19.28 -6.00
CA ASP A 432 -4.78 -19.90 -6.74
C ASP A 432 -3.55 -20.18 -5.89
N GLU A 433 -2.74 -21.12 -6.38
CA GLU A 433 -1.63 -21.74 -5.66
C GLU A 433 -0.42 -20.81 -5.44
N PHE A 434 -0.37 -19.64 -6.09
CA PHE A 434 0.86 -18.87 -6.28
C PHE A 434 1.46 -18.27 -5.00
N GLN A 435 0.69 -18.15 -3.91
CA GLN A 435 1.19 -17.58 -2.64
C GLN A 435 0.63 -18.25 -1.38
N MET A 436 0.20 -19.52 -1.48
CA MET A 436 -0.37 -20.26 -0.35
C MET A 436 0.58 -20.39 0.86
N ASN A 437 1.89 -20.43 0.61
CA ASN A 437 2.93 -20.55 1.64
C ASN A 437 3.07 -19.29 2.54
N LYS A 438 2.42 -18.18 2.19
CA LYS A 438 2.44 -16.92 2.95
C LYS A 438 1.21 -16.71 3.84
N LEU A 439 0.25 -17.64 3.80
CA LEU A 439 -1.01 -17.54 4.54
C LEU A 439 -0.98 -18.49 5.74
N GLU A 440 -0.57 -17.99 6.91
CA GLU A 440 -0.60 -18.76 8.15
C GLU A 440 -2.04 -18.97 8.68
N THR A 441 -2.91 -17.99 8.46
CA THR A 441 -4.35 -18.03 8.81
C THR A 441 -5.17 -17.31 7.75
N ILE A 442 -6.43 -17.73 7.52
CA ILE A 442 -7.35 -16.97 6.65
C ILE A 442 -7.75 -15.68 7.37
N PRO A 443 -7.53 -14.49 6.76
CA PRO A 443 -8.10 -13.26 7.27
C PRO A 443 -9.62 -13.33 7.35
N HIS A 444 -10.23 -12.95 8.48
CA HIS A 444 -11.69 -12.98 8.66
C HIS A 444 -12.45 -12.22 7.55
N VAL A 445 -11.84 -11.18 6.97
CA VAL A 445 -12.39 -10.43 5.83
C VAL A 445 -12.64 -11.32 4.59
N CYS A 446 -11.98 -12.45 4.45
CA CYS A 446 -12.17 -13.37 3.33
C CYS A 446 -13.46 -14.20 3.43
N ALA A 447 -14.06 -14.32 4.62
CA ALA A 447 -15.24 -15.16 4.85
C ALA A 447 -16.43 -14.74 3.96
N VAL A 448 -16.64 -13.43 3.76
CA VAL A 448 -17.73 -12.90 2.92
C VAL A 448 -17.54 -13.22 1.42
N TYR A 449 -16.32 -13.55 1.01
CA TYR A 449 -15.98 -13.90 -0.38
C TYR A 449 -16.03 -15.41 -0.64
N THR A 450 -16.29 -16.24 0.38
CA THR A 450 -16.31 -17.71 0.26
C THR A 450 -17.23 -18.19 -0.87
N PHE A 451 -18.42 -17.60 -1.01
CA PHE A 451 -19.35 -17.95 -2.08
C PHE A 451 -18.82 -17.57 -3.47
N SER A 452 -18.19 -16.39 -3.60
CA SER A 452 -17.59 -15.95 -4.86
C SER A 452 -16.43 -16.85 -5.28
N ILE A 453 -15.59 -17.24 -4.32
CA ILE A 453 -14.48 -18.18 -4.54
C ILE A 453 -15.04 -19.55 -4.96
N PHE A 454 -16.08 -20.05 -4.28
CA PHE A 454 -16.74 -21.30 -4.64
C PHE A 454 -17.37 -21.25 -6.04
N GLN A 455 -18.01 -20.15 -6.42
CA GLN A 455 -18.53 -19.96 -7.78
C GLN A 455 -17.41 -20.08 -8.82
N CYS A 456 -16.28 -19.41 -8.61
CA CYS A 456 -15.13 -19.51 -9.52
C CYS A 456 -14.62 -20.93 -9.66
N ARG A 457 -14.63 -21.71 -8.56
CA ARG A 457 -14.33 -23.15 -8.60
C ARG A 457 -15.29 -23.94 -9.46
N MET A 458 -16.58 -23.63 -9.37
CA MET A 458 -17.61 -24.39 -10.07
C MET A 458 -17.72 -24.05 -11.55
N GLU A 459 -17.30 -22.86 -12.00
CA GLU A 459 -17.41 -22.41 -13.41
C GLU A 459 -16.83 -23.41 -14.42
N ASN A 460 -15.75 -24.12 -14.05
CA ASN A 460 -15.14 -25.15 -14.90
C ASN A 460 -15.24 -26.57 -14.32
N ALA A 461 -15.61 -26.73 -13.05
CA ALA A 461 -15.69 -28.05 -12.41
C ALA A 461 -16.79 -28.92 -13.03
N ASP A 462 -17.92 -28.32 -13.42
CA ASP A 462 -19.00 -29.06 -14.07
C ASP A 462 -18.53 -29.70 -15.38
N ASN A 463 -17.58 -29.08 -16.09
CA ASN A 463 -17.07 -29.60 -17.36
C ASN A 463 -16.05 -30.75 -17.21
N ARG A 464 -15.64 -31.08 -15.98
CA ARG A 464 -14.78 -32.25 -15.74
C ARG A 464 -15.59 -33.55 -15.85
N PRO A 465 -14.96 -34.67 -16.24
CA PRO A 465 -15.66 -35.94 -16.28
C PRO A 465 -16.08 -36.38 -14.87
N ALA A 466 -17.16 -37.17 -14.79
CA ALA A 466 -17.56 -37.81 -13.54
C ALA A 466 -16.58 -38.94 -13.17
N THR A 467 -16.62 -39.39 -11.91
CA THR A 467 -15.95 -40.64 -11.53
C THR A 467 -16.48 -41.79 -12.38
N VAL A 468 -15.58 -42.67 -12.81
CA VAL A 468 -15.95 -43.88 -13.55
C VAL A 468 -16.90 -44.76 -12.73
N SER A 469 -18.02 -45.18 -13.32
CA SER A 469 -18.96 -46.13 -12.73
C SER A 469 -18.81 -47.52 -13.34
N GLY A 470 -19.34 -48.54 -12.66
CA GLY A 470 -19.39 -49.90 -13.20
C GLY A 470 -18.04 -50.59 -13.40
N LEU A 471 -16.93 -50.01 -12.90
CA LEU A 471 -15.60 -50.59 -13.06
C LEU A 471 -15.53 -52.00 -12.45
N LYS A 472 -15.18 -52.96 -13.31
CA LYS A 472 -15.09 -54.39 -13.02
C LYS A 472 -13.80 -54.95 -13.57
N VAL A 473 -13.30 -55.96 -12.87
CA VAL A 473 -12.15 -56.77 -13.29
C VAL A 473 -12.69 -58.15 -13.67
N LEU A 474 -12.48 -58.55 -14.91
CA LEU A 474 -12.83 -59.86 -15.44
C LEU A 474 -11.54 -60.64 -15.68
N PRO A 475 -11.30 -61.76 -14.96
CA PRO A 475 -10.13 -62.58 -15.21
C PRO A 475 -10.25 -63.28 -16.56
N SER A 476 -9.17 -63.28 -17.33
CA SER A 476 -9.04 -64.02 -18.59
C SER A 476 -8.54 -65.45 -18.35
N SER A 477 -8.86 -66.38 -19.25
CA SER A 477 -8.34 -67.76 -19.24
C SER A 477 -6.81 -67.84 -19.35
N GLU A 478 -6.17 -66.78 -19.85
CA GLU A 478 -4.70 -66.69 -20.04
C GLU A 478 -3.98 -66.01 -18.85
N GLY A 479 -4.68 -65.71 -17.76
CA GLY A 479 -4.12 -65.04 -16.58
C GLY A 479 -4.07 -63.51 -16.65
N ASP A 480 -4.44 -62.93 -17.80
CA ASP A 480 -4.63 -61.50 -17.99
C ASP A 480 -5.85 -60.95 -17.23
N LEU A 481 -5.86 -59.64 -17.00
CA LEU A 481 -7.01 -58.92 -16.44
C LEU A 481 -7.67 -58.05 -17.49
N LEU A 482 -8.95 -58.30 -17.77
CA LEU A 482 -9.77 -57.42 -18.59
C LEU A 482 -10.52 -56.44 -17.68
N LEU A 483 -10.22 -55.16 -17.86
CA LEU A 483 -10.91 -54.06 -17.18
C LEU A 483 -12.03 -53.54 -18.05
N HIS A 484 -13.20 -53.33 -17.45
CA HIS A 484 -14.35 -52.74 -18.12
C HIS A 484 -15.09 -51.78 -17.19
N TRP A 485 -15.60 -50.69 -17.74
CA TRP A 485 -16.39 -49.69 -17.03
C TRP A 485 -17.45 -49.04 -17.92
N ASP A 486 -18.35 -48.27 -17.32
CA ASP A 486 -19.41 -47.57 -18.05
C ASP A 486 -18.87 -46.32 -18.75
N ILE A 487 -19.49 -45.93 -19.87
CA ILE A 487 -19.17 -44.68 -20.54
C ILE A 487 -19.37 -43.48 -19.59
N THR A 488 -18.37 -42.60 -19.53
CA THR A 488 -18.37 -41.48 -18.60
C THR A 488 -18.63 -40.19 -19.36
N PRO A 489 -19.71 -39.45 -19.06
CA PRO A 489 -19.99 -38.19 -19.74
C PRO A 489 -18.81 -37.20 -19.63
N ARG A 490 -18.51 -36.52 -20.73
CA ARG A 490 -17.42 -35.51 -20.84
C ARG A 490 -15.99 -36.08 -20.72
N ALA A 491 -15.82 -37.40 -20.65
CA ALA A 491 -14.50 -38.02 -20.73
C ALA A 491 -14.02 -38.10 -22.18
N ASP A 492 -12.81 -37.60 -22.42
CA ASP A 492 -12.11 -37.73 -23.70
C ASP A 492 -11.10 -38.90 -23.66
N MET A 493 -10.62 -39.25 -22.46
CA MET A 493 -9.63 -40.30 -22.22
C MET A 493 -9.77 -40.89 -20.81
N TYR A 494 -9.22 -42.09 -20.62
CA TYR A 494 -9.11 -42.77 -19.33
C TYR A 494 -7.65 -43.09 -19.04
N HIS A 495 -7.16 -42.72 -17.86
CA HIS A 495 -5.86 -43.08 -17.34
C HIS A 495 -6.00 -44.23 -16.34
N ILE A 496 -5.32 -45.34 -16.61
CA ILE A 496 -5.38 -46.58 -15.85
C ILE A 496 -4.04 -46.77 -15.17
N TYR A 497 -4.09 -46.90 -13.85
CA TYR A 497 -2.94 -47.14 -13.01
C TYR A 497 -3.09 -48.49 -12.33
N TRP A 498 -2.02 -49.27 -12.23
CA TRP A 498 -2.00 -50.48 -11.43
C TRP A 498 -0.70 -50.62 -10.66
N LYS A 499 -0.79 -51.34 -9.55
CA LYS A 499 0.33 -51.59 -8.64
C LYS A 499 0.41 -53.07 -8.30
N HIS A 500 1.61 -53.63 -8.41
CA HIS A 500 1.91 -55.02 -8.05
C HIS A 500 2.02 -55.17 -6.52
N LYS A 501 1.76 -56.36 -5.98
CA LYS A 501 1.76 -56.64 -4.52
C LYS A 501 3.11 -56.39 -3.87
N LEU A 502 4.19 -56.71 -4.60
CA LEU A 502 5.57 -56.58 -4.12
C LEU A 502 6.27 -55.31 -4.65
N SER A 503 5.60 -54.50 -5.49
CA SER A 503 6.18 -53.29 -6.04
C SER A 503 5.65 -52.04 -5.37
N ALA A 504 6.52 -51.06 -5.15
CA ALA A 504 6.13 -49.72 -4.72
C ALA A 504 5.72 -48.80 -5.88
N THR A 505 6.05 -49.16 -7.13
CA THR A 505 5.84 -48.31 -8.31
C THR A 505 4.49 -48.54 -8.97
N TRP A 506 3.97 -47.48 -9.59
CA TRP A 506 2.77 -47.54 -10.41
C TRP A 506 3.15 -47.74 -11.87
N GLU A 507 2.37 -48.57 -12.54
CA GLU A 507 2.34 -48.65 -14.00
C GLU A 507 1.13 -47.88 -14.52
N LEU A 508 1.22 -47.40 -15.75
CA LEU A 508 0.26 -46.50 -16.36
C LEU A 508 -0.01 -46.89 -17.81
N ASN A 509 -1.29 -46.90 -18.17
CA ASN A 509 -1.75 -46.93 -19.55
C ASN A 509 -2.90 -45.92 -19.74
N SER A 510 -3.06 -45.37 -20.94
CA SER A 510 -4.16 -44.46 -21.25
C SER A 510 -4.91 -44.91 -22.50
N VAL A 511 -6.24 -44.95 -22.43
CA VAL A 511 -7.09 -45.41 -23.54
C VAL A 511 -8.28 -44.46 -23.73
N ALA A 512 -8.81 -44.40 -24.95
CA ALA A 512 -10.05 -43.67 -25.26
C ALA A 512 -11.31 -44.55 -25.12
N THR A 513 -11.14 -45.86 -24.96
CA THR A 513 -12.22 -46.84 -24.85
C THR A 513 -12.60 -47.11 -23.40
N THR A 514 -13.76 -47.73 -23.16
CA THR A 514 -14.25 -48.10 -21.83
C THR A 514 -13.80 -49.49 -21.36
N SER A 515 -12.73 -49.99 -21.97
CA SER A 515 -12.09 -51.25 -21.58
C SER A 515 -10.62 -51.23 -21.96
N THR A 516 -9.82 -51.97 -21.19
CA THR A 516 -8.40 -52.22 -21.47
C THR A 516 -7.98 -53.56 -20.88
N ARG A 517 -6.92 -54.15 -21.44
CA ARG A 517 -6.35 -55.40 -20.95
C ARG A 517 -5.00 -55.13 -20.29
N ILE A 518 -4.79 -55.71 -19.11
CA ILE A 518 -3.49 -55.78 -18.46
C ILE A 518 -2.93 -57.17 -18.69
N TYR A 519 -1.80 -57.23 -19.39
CA TYR A 519 -1.13 -58.47 -19.79
C TYR A 519 -0.18 -58.98 -18.69
N GLY A 520 0.03 -60.30 -18.65
CA GLY A 520 1.18 -60.88 -17.92
C GLY A 520 0.85 -61.59 -16.60
N ASN A 521 -0.15 -62.48 -16.59
CA ASN A 521 -0.52 -63.28 -15.41
C ASN A 521 -0.91 -62.41 -14.18
N ALA A 522 -1.46 -61.23 -14.47
CA ALA A 522 -1.76 -60.14 -13.54
C ALA A 522 -2.82 -60.47 -12.46
N ALA A 523 -3.60 -61.54 -12.64
CA ALA A 523 -4.75 -61.83 -11.78
C ALA A 523 -4.41 -62.04 -10.29
N ASN A 524 -3.21 -62.51 -9.96
CA ASN A 524 -2.79 -62.76 -8.58
C ASN A 524 -1.71 -61.80 -8.05
N ASP A 525 -1.07 -61.04 -8.94
CA ASP A 525 0.06 -60.16 -8.58
C ASP A 525 -0.34 -58.71 -8.38
N ILE A 526 -1.44 -58.24 -9.00
CA ILE A 526 -1.89 -56.87 -8.81
C ILE A 526 -2.62 -56.73 -7.47
N SER A 527 -2.23 -55.69 -6.71
CA SER A 527 -2.85 -55.31 -5.44
C SER A 527 -3.90 -54.23 -5.61
N GLU A 528 -3.70 -53.32 -6.56
CA GLU A 528 -4.53 -52.14 -6.72
C GLU A 528 -4.63 -51.67 -8.17
N ILE A 529 -5.84 -51.22 -8.55
CA ILE A 529 -6.16 -50.67 -9.86
C ILE A 529 -6.93 -49.36 -9.67
N ILE A 530 -6.56 -48.33 -10.43
CA ILE A 530 -7.22 -47.03 -10.43
C ILE A 530 -7.53 -46.63 -11.86
N VAL A 531 -8.75 -46.18 -12.10
CA VAL A 531 -9.16 -45.60 -13.38
C VAL A 531 -9.61 -44.16 -13.16
N VAL A 532 -9.04 -43.24 -13.95
CA VAL A 532 -9.32 -41.81 -13.90
C VAL A 532 -9.81 -41.36 -15.26
N ALA A 533 -11.08 -40.95 -15.35
CA ALA A 533 -11.59 -40.28 -16.53
C ALA A 533 -10.98 -38.87 -16.64
N SER A 534 -10.63 -38.43 -17.84
CA SER A 534 -9.93 -37.17 -18.07
C SER A 534 -10.39 -36.48 -19.34
N ASN A 535 -10.29 -35.14 -19.32
CA ASN A 535 -10.46 -34.29 -20.47
C ASN A 535 -9.54 -33.05 -20.36
N SER A 536 -9.74 -32.07 -21.23
CA SER A 536 -8.99 -30.80 -21.18
C SER A 536 -9.32 -29.90 -19.97
N PHE A 537 -10.46 -30.09 -19.28
CA PHE A 537 -10.81 -29.36 -18.05
C PHE A 537 -10.19 -29.96 -16.78
N GLY A 538 -9.70 -31.20 -16.85
CA GLY A 538 -8.99 -31.87 -15.78
C GLY A 538 -9.38 -33.33 -15.62
N ASN A 539 -8.88 -33.93 -14.54
CA ASN A 539 -9.16 -35.30 -14.14
C ASN A 539 -10.42 -35.39 -13.27
N ALA A 540 -11.17 -36.48 -13.42
CA ALA A 540 -12.21 -36.90 -12.49
C ALA A 540 -11.60 -37.40 -11.17
N HIS A 541 -12.46 -37.63 -10.17
CA HIS A 541 -12.02 -38.38 -9.00
C HIS A 541 -11.68 -39.83 -9.40
N PRO A 542 -10.62 -40.42 -8.81
CA PRO A 542 -10.18 -41.77 -9.14
C PRO A 542 -11.18 -42.84 -8.68
N ALA A 543 -11.54 -43.77 -9.58
CA ALA A 543 -12.24 -45.00 -9.23
C ALA A 543 -11.19 -46.07 -8.88
N ARG A 544 -11.24 -46.61 -7.65
CA ARG A 544 -10.21 -47.51 -7.11
C ARG A 544 -10.78 -48.89 -6.78
N LEU A 545 -10.07 -49.92 -7.21
CA LEU A 545 -10.30 -51.32 -6.87
C LEU A 545 -9.08 -51.85 -6.12
N VAL A 546 -9.31 -52.44 -4.95
CA VAL A 546 -8.27 -53.08 -4.14
C VAL A 546 -8.52 -54.58 -4.14
N HIS A 547 -7.46 -55.36 -4.32
CA HIS A 547 -7.50 -56.81 -4.31
C HIS A 547 -7.27 -57.34 -2.89
N SER A 548 -8.33 -57.87 -2.27
CA SER A 548 -8.25 -58.42 -0.91
C SER A 548 -7.60 -59.81 -0.86
N ASP A 549 -7.05 -60.19 0.30
CA ASP A 549 -6.45 -61.50 0.55
C ASP A 549 -7.39 -62.69 0.30
N LYS A 550 -8.71 -62.44 0.28
CA LYS A 550 -9.76 -63.42 -0.07
C LYS A 550 -9.98 -63.56 -1.59
N LYS A 551 -9.02 -63.14 -2.43
CA LYS A 551 -9.07 -63.17 -3.91
C LYS A 551 -10.28 -62.44 -4.51
N LYS A 552 -10.75 -61.39 -3.83
CA LYS A 552 -11.92 -60.62 -4.27
C LYS A 552 -11.56 -59.15 -4.43
N TRP A 553 -11.91 -58.60 -5.58
CA TRP A 553 -11.82 -57.17 -5.85
C TRP A 553 -12.93 -56.42 -5.11
N THR A 554 -12.54 -55.46 -4.30
CA THR A 554 -13.45 -54.56 -3.59
C THR A 554 -13.29 -53.15 -4.13
N SER A 555 -14.40 -52.57 -4.58
CA SER A 555 -14.47 -51.16 -4.96
C SER A 555 -14.43 -50.29 -3.71
N SER A 556 -13.61 -49.25 -3.71
CA SER A 556 -13.55 -48.29 -2.61
C SER A 556 -14.80 -47.40 -2.50
N TYR A 557 -15.73 -47.46 -3.46
CA TYR A 557 -16.89 -46.57 -3.60
C TYR A 557 -18.23 -47.33 -3.68
N ARG A 558 -18.49 -48.30 -2.79
CA ARG A 558 -19.89 -48.78 -2.68
C ARG A 558 -20.74 -47.67 -2.05
N PHE A 559 -21.61 -47.11 -2.89
CA PHE A 559 -22.59 -46.07 -2.64
C PHE A 559 -23.44 -46.31 -1.39
#